data_AF-A0A9Q8PIA2-F1
#
_entry.id   AF-A0A9Q8PIA2-F1
#
_cell.length_a   1.000
_cell.length_b   1.000
_cell.length_c   1.000
_cell.angle_alpha   90.00
_cell.angle_beta   90.00
_cell.angle_gamma   90.00
#
_symmetry.space_group_name_H-M   'P 1'
#
loop_
_entity.id
_entity.type
_entity.pdbx_description
1 polymer ?
#
loop_
_entity_poly.entity_id
_entity_poly.type
_entity_poly.pdbx_seq_one_letter_code
_entity_poly.pdbx_strand_id
1 'polypeptide(L)'
;MSAKDWADFAEGGSDWDLGDKARAVLLGPGDVLVMGPGTVHAVLTMGDSGPCLMTGGSFWDGNDLLHLLETLCWIGVNQGATNEALAYQLAPVVSALEEVVLGNRGHYLPKESDGQRFGELVKTLQDLGCASFCVSHAANMTNLPPCMEEA
;
A
#
# COMPACT_ATOMS: atom_id res chain seq x y z
N MET A 1 16.43 -3.30 -1.92
CA MET A 1 16.23 -3.04 -0.48
C MET A 1 16.48 -4.33 0.29
N SER A 2 17.33 -4.30 1.32
CA SER A 2 17.54 -5.44 2.20
C SER A 2 16.47 -5.50 3.31
N ALA A 3 16.34 -6.62 4.01
CA ALA A 3 15.42 -6.75 5.14
C ALA A 3 15.70 -5.73 6.26
N LYS A 4 16.99 -5.41 6.49
CA LYS A 4 17.39 -4.36 7.43
C LYS A 4 16.91 -2.98 6.97
N ASP A 5 17.04 -2.69 5.67
CA ASP A 5 16.59 -1.40 5.13
C ASP A 5 15.09 -1.20 5.32
N TRP A 6 14.29 -2.26 5.14
CA TRP A 6 12.85 -2.21 5.43
C TRP A 6 12.55 -2.02 6.91
N ALA A 7 13.29 -2.66 7.81
CA ALA A 7 13.11 -2.47 9.25
C ALA A 7 13.45 -1.03 9.69
N ASP A 8 14.58 -0.51 9.23
CA ASP A 8 15.00 0.86 9.50
C ASP A 8 13.99 1.87 8.92
N PHE A 9 13.41 1.59 7.74
CA PHE A 9 12.38 2.43 7.13
C PHE A 9 11.05 2.39 7.89
N ALA A 10 10.62 1.22 8.38
CA ALA A 10 9.44 1.11 9.22
C ALA A 10 9.55 1.96 10.49
N GLU A 11 10.74 2.02 11.10
CA GLU A 11 11.00 2.81 12.30
C GLU A 11 11.16 4.31 11.99
N GLY A 12 11.94 4.65 10.96
CA GLY A 12 12.28 6.04 10.62
C GLY A 12 11.20 6.77 9.82
N GLY A 13 10.35 6.06 9.08
CA GLY A 13 9.32 6.66 8.23
C GLY A 13 9.91 7.70 7.28
N SER A 14 9.33 8.92 7.28
CA SER A 14 9.82 10.05 6.48
C SER A 14 11.24 10.52 6.83
N ASP A 15 11.72 10.22 8.04
CA ASP A 15 13.02 10.65 8.54
C ASP A 15 14.10 9.56 8.35
N TRP A 16 13.78 8.48 7.62
CA TRP A 16 14.70 7.38 7.39
C TRP A 16 15.95 7.82 6.60
N ASP A 17 17.14 7.58 7.18
CA ASP A 17 18.42 7.87 6.55
C ASP A 17 18.83 6.77 5.56
N LEU A 18 18.78 7.12 4.28
CA LEU A 18 19.08 6.27 3.14
C LEU A 18 20.59 6.13 2.86
N GLY A 19 21.43 6.94 3.53
CA GLY A 19 22.86 7.04 3.25
C GLY A 19 23.14 7.34 1.78
N ASP A 20 23.99 6.52 1.14
CA ASP A 20 24.45 6.66 -0.24
C ASP A 20 23.58 5.89 -1.28
N LYS A 21 22.47 5.29 -0.82
CA LYS A 21 21.60 4.44 -1.65
C LYS A 21 20.61 5.23 -2.49
N ALA A 22 20.39 6.50 -2.15
CA ALA A 22 19.46 7.35 -2.88
C ALA A 22 19.93 7.61 -4.33
N ARG A 23 18.95 7.74 -5.22
CA ARG A 23 19.14 8.15 -6.61
C ARG A 23 18.18 9.28 -6.90
N ALA A 24 18.67 10.34 -7.51
CA ALA A 24 17.85 11.46 -7.95
C ALA A 24 17.53 11.30 -9.44
N VAL A 25 16.26 11.52 -9.81
CA VAL A 25 15.79 11.59 -11.19
C VAL A 25 15.14 12.95 -11.39
N LEU A 26 15.62 13.70 -12.37
CA LEU A 26 15.02 14.97 -12.77
C LEU A 26 14.09 14.71 -13.95
N LEU A 27 12.82 15.09 -13.80
CA LEU A 27 11.81 14.98 -14.85
C LEU A 27 11.57 16.35 -15.49
N GLY A 28 11.63 16.39 -16.82
CA GLY A 28 11.25 17.54 -17.62
C GLY A 28 9.86 17.39 -18.25
N PRO A 29 9.36 18.45 -18.91
CA PRO A 29 8.09 18.39 -19.65
C PRO A 29 8.12 17.31 -20.73
N GLY A 30 7.14 16.40 -20.70
CA GLY A 30 7.00 15.31 -21.66
C GLY A 30 7.64 13.98 -21.22
N ASP A 31 8.40 13.97 -20.13
CA ASP A 31 8.96 12.75 -19.57
C ASP A 31 7.86 11.88 -18.92
N VAL A 32 8.06 10.57 -18.98
CA VAL A 32 7.21 9.57 -18.32
C VAL A 32 8.09 8.77 -17.36
N LEU A 33 7.73 8.80 -16.07
CA LEU A 33 8.36 7.97 -15.05
C LEU A 33 7.47 6.76 -14.74
N VAL A 34 8.03 5.57 -14.87
CA VAL A 34 7.41 4.32 -14.40
C VAL A 34 8.19 3.84 -13.19
N MET A 35 7.51 3.69 -12.06
CA MET A 35 8.09 3.17 -10.82
C MET A 35 7.64 1.72 -10.64
N GLY A 36 8.59 0.83 -10.39
CA GLY A 36 8.29 -0.56 -10.05
C GLY A 36 7.66 -0.68 -8.65
N PRO A 37 6.99 -1.79 -8.36
CA PRO A 37 6.44 -2.05 -7.03
C PRO A 37 7.54 -1.99 -5.95
N GLY A 38 7.18 -1.50 -4.76
CA GLY A 38 8.12 -1.39 -3.63
C GLY A 38 9.19 -0.31 -3.78
N THR A 39 9.12 0.56 -4.81
CA THR A 39 10.05 1.69 -4.96
C THR A 39 9.73 2.78 -3.92
N VAL A 40 10.58 2.89 -2.91
CA VAL A 40 10.56 4.01 -1.96
C VAL A 40 11.05 5.26 -2.68
N HIS A 41 10.25 6.32 -2.66
CA HIS A 41 10.55 7.57 -3.37
C HIS A 41 10.03 8.78 -2.60
N ALA A 42 10.64 9.93 -2.87
CA ALA A 42 10.20 11.23 -2.39
C ALA A 42 10.17 12.20 -3.58
N VAL A 43 9.17 13.06 -3.63
CA VAL A 43 8.96 14.00 -4.74
C VAL A 43 9.25 15.42 -4.27
N LEU A 44 10.09 16.12 -5.03
CA LEU A 44 10.34 17.55 -4.85
C LEU A 44 9.97 18.28 -6.14
N THR A 45 9.12 19.29 -6.01
CA THR A 45 8.79 20.19 -7.13
C THR A 45 9.74 21.39 -7.11
N MET A 46 10.48 21.60 -8.21
CA MET A 46 11.41 22.74 -8.34
C MET A 46 10.61 24.03 -8.58
N GLY A 47 10.70 25.00 -7.67
CA GLY A 47 9.82 26.17 -7.61
C GLY A 47 10.11 27.27 -8.65
N ASP A 48 11.27 27.21 -9.30
CA ASP A 48 11.82 28.28 -10.13
C ASP A 48 11.14 28.36 -11.52
N SER A 49 10.41 27.29 -11.90
CA SER A 49 9.96 27.04 -13.28
C SER A 49 8.45 27.25 -13.50
N GLY A 50 7.72 27.73 -12.50
CA GLY A 50 6.25 27.85 -12.54
C GLY A 50 5.54 26.56 -12.07
N PRO A 51 4.21 26.46 -12.24
CA PRO A 51 3.45 25.30 -11.77
C PRO A 51 3.82 24.03 -12.56
N CYS A 52 4.29 23.00 -11.86
CA CYS A 52 4.49 21.67 -12.43
C CYS A 52 3.16 20.91 -12.39
N LEU A 53 2.58 20.66 -13.57
CA LEU A 53 1.39 19.80 -13.70
C LEU A 53 1.83 18.41 -14.13
N MET A 54 1.38 17.40 -13.39
CA MET A 54 1.60 15.99 -13.69
C MET A 54 0.26 15.26 -13.73
N THR A 55 0.13 14.32 -14.66
CA THR A 55 -0.96 13.34 -14.68
C THR A 55 -0.34 11.98 -14.46
N GLY A 56 -0.87 11.23 -13.50
CA GLY A 56 -0.33 9.94 -13.12
C GLY A 56 -1.38 9.07 -12.46
N GLY A 57 -1.00 7.84 -12.19
CA GLY A 57 -1.82 6.86 -11.49
C GLY A 57 -1.02 5.60 -11.23
N SER A 58 -1.67 4.67 -10.55
CA SER A 58 -1.12 3.35 -10.25
C SER A 58 -1.84 2.31 -11.09
N PHE A 59 -1.10 1.33 -11.61
CA PHE A 59 -1.66 0.15 -12.24
C PHE A 59 -1.06 -1.09 -11.58
N TRP A 60 -1.84 -2.17 -11.50
CA TRP A 60 -1.43 -3.42 -10.86
C TRP A 60 -1.22 -4.47 -11.95
N ASP A 61 -0.01 -5.03 -12.02
CA ASP A 61 0.31 -6.11 -12.94
C ASP A 61 -0.02 -7.47 -12.30
N GLY A 62 -0.72 -8.32 -13.06
CA GLY A 62 -1.04 -9.69 -12.65
C GLY A 62 0.20 -10.56 -12.43
N ASN A 63 1.32 -10.25 -13.09
CA ASN A 63 2.55 -11.02 -12.94
C ASN A 63 3.22 -10.86 -11.57
N ASP A 64 2.90 -9.79 -10.84
CA ASP A 64 3.53 -9.46 -9.54
C ASP A 64 2.49 -9.21 -8.43
N LEU A 65 1.30 -9.77 -8.62
CA LEU A 65 0.14 -9.55 -7.76
C LEU A 65 0.41 -9.89 -6.29
N LEU A 66 1.04 -11.04 -6.01
CA LEU A 66 1.32 -11.44 -4.63
C LEU A 66 2.32 -10.49 -3.96
N HIS A 67 3.39 -10.11 -4.66
CA HIS A 67 4.38 -9.19 -4.12
C HIS A 67 3.78 -7.79 -3.86
N LEU A 68 2.91 -7.33 -4.76
CA LEU A 68 2.15 -6.10 -4.57
C LEU A 68 1.31 -6.16 -3.29
N LEU A 69 0.53 -7.23 -3.09
CA LEU A 69 -0.32 -7.38 -1.91
C LEU A 69 0.49 -7.49 -0.62
N GLU A 70 1.63 -8.17 -0.65
CA GLU A 70 2.59 -8.20 0.48
C GLU A 70 3.12 -6.81 0.81
N THR A 71 3.47 -6.04 -0.21
CA THR A 71 3.93 -4.65 -0.05
C THR A 71 2.82 -3.79 0.56
N LEU A 72 1.57 -3.91 0.08
CA LEU A 72 0.44 -3.18 0.63
C LEU A 72 0.15 -3.58 2.09
N CYS A 73 0.30 -4.86 2.45
CA CYS A 73 0.14 -5.30 3.84
C CYS A 73 1.21 -4.66 4.73
N TRP A 74 2.46 -4.65 4.26
CA TRP A 74 3.56 -4.04 4.98
C TRP A 74 3.35 -2.54 5.20
N ILE A 75 2.95 -1.79 4.16
CA ILE A 75 2.66 -0.35 4.30
C ILE A 75 1.44 -0.13 5.20
N GLY A 76 0.43 -0.99 5.09
CA GLY A 76 -0.76 -1.00 5.94
C GLY A 76 -0.42 -1.00 7.43
N VAL A 77 0.53 -1.84 7.83
CA VAL A 77 1.04 -1.92 9.22
C VAL A 77 1.96 -0.75 9.57
N ASN A 78 2.76 -0.26 8.61
CA ASN A 78 3.77 0.78 8.82
C ASN A 78 3.32 2.11 8.22
N GLN A 79 2.22 2.70 8.71
CA GLN A 79 1.63 3.93 8.14
C GLN A 79 2.61 5.13 8.11
N GLY A 80 3.62 5.16 8.99
CA GLY A 80 4.67 6.19 8.95
C GLY A 80 5.57 6.13 7.71
N ALA A 81 5.53 5.03 6.95
CA ALA A 81 6.28 4.82 5.72
C ALA A 81 5.51 5.25 4.45
N THR A 82 4.31 5.84 4.59
CA THR A 82 3.52 6.34 3.46
C THR A 82 2.83 7.65 3.80
N ASN A 83 2.57 8.45 2.76
CA ASN A 83 1.71 9.64 2.84
C ASN A 83 0.24 9.33 2.52
N GLU A 84 -0.11 8.06 2.23
CA GLU A 84 -1.45 7.65 1.81
C GLU A 84 -2.25 7.06 2.97
N ALA A 85 -3.54 7.40 3.04
CA ALA A 85 -4.47 6.85 4.05
C ALA A 85 -4.99 5.46 3.65
N LEU A 86 -4.08 4.49 3.52
CA LEU A 86 -4.35 3.16 2.94
C LEU A 86 -5.53 2.44 3.61
N ALA A 87 -5.65 2.52 4.94
CA ALA A 87 -6.68 1.80 5.70
C ALA A 87 -8.12 2.15 5.27
N TYR A 88 -8.35 3.33 4.69
CA TYR A 88 -9.69 3.78 4.30
C TYR A 88 -9.98 3.59 2.81
N GLN A 89 -8.96 3.56 1.97
CA GLN A 89 -9.12 3.54 0.52
C GLN A 89 -9.06 2.12 -0.06
N LEU A 90 -8.40 1.19 0.64
CA LEU A 90 -7.97 -0.05 0.01
C LEU A 90 -8.99 -1.19 0.11
N ALA A 91 -9.84 -1.22 1.15
CA ALA A 91 -10.82 -2.31 1.34
C ALA A 91 -11.75 -2.55 0.12
N PRO A 92 -12.45 -1.54 -0.44
CA PRO A 92 -13.30 -1.77 -1.61
C PRO A 92 -12.50 -2.17 -2.86
N VAL A 93 -11.28 -1.66 -3.01
CA VAL A 93 -10.38 -2.02 -4.12
C VAL A 93 -9.95 -3.48 -4.00
N VAL A 94 -9.63 -3.94 -2.80
CA VAL A 94 -9.21 -5.32 -2.51
C VAL A 94 -10.35 -6.31 -2.73
N SER A 95 -11.59 -5.97 -2.34
CA SER A 95 -12.76 -6.80 -2.64
C SER A 95 -12.99 -6.96 -4.15
N ALA A 96 -12.92 -5.86 -4.91
CA ALA A 96 -13.06 -5.93 -6.37
C ALA A 96 -11.92 -6.74 -7.03
N LEU A 97 -10.68 -6.60 -6.52
CA LEU A 97 -9.54 -7.39 -6.97
C LEU A 97 -9.77 -8.89 -6.71
N GLU A 98 -10.24 -9.25 -5.51
CA GLU A 98 -10.52 -10.64 -5.14
C GLU A 98 -11.51 -11.29 -6.11
N GLU A 99 -12.60 -10.60 -6.46
CA GLU A 99 -13.57 -11.09 -7.45
C GLU A 99 -12.92 -11.38 -8.82
N VAL A 100 -12.12 -10.44 -9.33
CA VAL A 100 -11.43 -10.58 -10.63
C VAL A 100 -10.45 -11.74 -10.61
N VAL A 101 -9.65 -11.85 -9.54
CA VAL A 101 -8.60 -12.86 -9.40
C VAL A 101 -9.20 -14.26 -9.25
N LEU A 102 -10.24 -14.41 -8.42
CA LEU A 102 -10.92 -15.70 -8.24
C LEU A 102 -11.69 -16.13 -9.50
N GLY A 103 -12.31 -15.19 -10.21
CA GLY A 103 -12.96 -15.44 -11.51
C GLY A 103 -11.98 -15.89 -12.60
N ASN A 104 -10.69 -15.53 -12.48
CA ASN A 104 -9.63 -15.85 -13.44
C ASN A 104 -8.46 -16.62 -12.79
N ARG A 105 -8.78 -17.48 -11.81
CA ARG A 105 -7.78 -18.10 -10.92
C ARG A 105 -6.62 -18.77 -11.65
N GLY A 106 -6.91 -19.52 -12.73
CA GLY A 106 -5.88 -20.22 -13.49
C GLY A 106 -4.84 -19.32 -14.15
N HIS A 107 -5.16 -18.03 -14.35
CA HIS A 107 -4.23 -17.04 -14.91
C HIS A 107 -3.38 -16.38 -13.81
N TYR A 108 -4.02 -15.89 -12.75
CA TYR A 108 -3.34 -15.10 -11.71
C TYR A 108 -2.71 -15.94 -10.60
N LEU A 109 -3.27 -17.12 -10.31
CA LEU A 109 -2.89 -17.98 -9.19
C LEU A 109 -2.72 -19.43 -9.69
N PRO A 110 -1.71 -19.68 -10.55
CA PRO A 110 -1.55 -20.97 -11.21
C PRO A 110 -1.19 -22.10 -10.25
N LYS A 111 -0.63 -21.80 -9.07
CA LYS A 111 -0.33 -22.77 -8.02
C LYS A 111 -1.33 -22.69 -6.88
N GLU A 112 -1.60 -23.82 -6.24
CA GLU A 112 -2.47 -23.86 -5.06
C GLU A 112 -1.91 -23.01 -3.90
N SER A 113 -0.58 -23.03 -3.71
CA SER A 113 0.12 -22.20 -2.73
C SER A 113 -0.12 -20.70 -2.94
N ASP A 114 -0.21 -20.26 -4.19
CA ASP A 114 -0.43 -18.86 -4.54
C ASP A 114 -1.84 -18.44 -4.12
N GLY A 115 -2.81 -19.34 -4.29
CA GLY A 115 -4.19 -19.09 -3.85
C GLY A 115 -4.36 -19.04 -2.34
N GLN A 116 -3.65 -19.87 -1.58
CA GLN A 116 -3.66 -19.76 -0.12
C GLN A 116 -3.05 -18.42 0.31
N ARG A 117 -1.87 -18.08 -0.22
CA ARG A 117 -1.16 -16.84 0.12
C ARG A 117 -1.98 -15.61 -0.24
N PHE A 118 -2.63 -15.61 -1.39
CA PHE A 118 -3.54 -14.54 -1.82
C PHE A 118 -4.66 -14.31 -0.81
N GLY A 119 -5.35 -15.37 -0.37
CA GLY A 119 -6.44 -15.25 0.60
C GLY A 119 -6.00 -14.71 1.96
N GLU A 120 -4.81 -15.09 2.43
CA GLU A 120 -4.22 -14.55 3.67
C GLU A 120 -3.96 -13.04 3.57
N LEU A 121 -3.42 -12.58 2.44
CA LEU A 121 -3.10 -11.18 2.21
C LEU A 121 -4.35 -10.32 2.03
N VAL A 122 -5.32 -10.79 1.24
CA VAL A 122 -6.61 -10.12 1.04
C VAL A 122 -7.32 -9.90 2.37
N LYS A 123 -7.41 -10.94 3.19
CA LYS A 123 -8.00 -10.84 4.53
C LYS A 123 -7.27 -9.83 5.40
N THR A 124 -5.93 -9.88 5.41
CA THR A 124 -5.11 -8.92 6.16
C THR A 124 -5.41 -7.48 5.76
N LEU A 125 -5.49 -7.20 4.45
CA LEU A 125 -5.78 -5.86 3.93
C LEU A 125 -7.20 -5.40 4.25
N GLN A 126 -8.19 -6.30 4.19
CA GLN A 126 -9.56 -6.00 4.57
C GLN A 126 -9.68 -5.68 6.07
N ASP A 127 -8.88 -6.34 6.91
CA ASP A 127 -8.88 -6.16 8.37
C ASP A 127 -8.14 -4.89 8.83
N LEU A 128 -7.32 -4.25 7.99
CA LEU A 128 -6.54 -3.04 8.35
C LEU A 128 -7.42 -1.90 8.89
N GLY A 129 -8.65 -1.73 8.39
CA GLY A 129 -9.61 -0.74 8.87
C GLY A 129 -10.32 -1.13 10.16
N CYS A 130 -10.45 -2.42 10.44
CA CYS A 130 -11.13 -2.96 11.62
C CYS A 130 -10.24 -2.86 12.89
N ALA A 131 -8.93 -3.09 12.75
CA ALA A 131 -7.99 -3.04 13.87
C ALA A 131 -7.86 -1.64 14.49
N SER A 132 -7.85 -0.58 13.68
CA SER A 132 -7.78 0.81 14.15
C SER A 132 -9.05 1.29 14.87
N PHE A 133 -10.21 0.71 14.57
CA PHE A 133 -11.48 1.04 15.22
C PHE A 133 -11.64 0.31 16.57
N CYS A 134 -11.17 -0.93 16.68
CA CYS A 134 -11.27 -1.72 17.90
C CYS A 134 -10.30 -1.24 19.01
N VAL A 135 -9.10 -0.77 18.66
CA VAL A 135 -8.14 -0.25 19.66
C VAL A 135 -8.56 1.12 20.18
N SER A 136 -9.15 1.97 19.34
CA SER A 136 -9.71 3.27 19.75
C SER A 136 -11.07 3.14 20.47
N HIS A 137 -11.85 2.08 20.21
CA HIS A 137 -13.06 1.76 20.99
C HIS A 137 -12.73 1.16 22.38
N ALA A 138 -11.71 0.33 22.50
CA ALA A 138 -11.33 -0.27 23.79
C ALA A 138 -10.86 0.77 24.83
N ALA A 139 -10.30 1.90 24.38
CA ALA A 139 -9.87 3.00 25.24
C ALA A 139 -11.02 3.93 25.68
N ASN A 140 -12.21 3.84 25.07
CA ASN A 140 -13.33 4.77 25.29
C ASN A 140 -14.67 4.08 25.59
N MET A 141 -14.66 2.81 26.03
CA MET A 141 -15.84 2.07 26.46
C MET A 141 -16.37 2.54 27.85
N THR A 142 -16.77 3.80 27.97
CA THR A 142 -17.75 4.18 29.00
C THR A 142 -19.03 4.79 28.46
N ASN A 143 -19.11 5.24 27.20
CA ASN A 143 -20.37 5.72 26.63
C ASN A 143 -20.35 5.69 25.09
N LEU A 144 -21.09 4.76 24.46
CA LEU A 144 -21.89 4.88 23.20
C LEU A 144 -22.03 3.52 22.47
N PRO A 145 -23.06 3.37 21.59
CA PRO A 145 -23.86 2.16 21.44
C PRO A 145 -23.23 1.11 20.50
N PRO A 146 -23.69 -0.16 20.58
CA PRO A 146 -23.08 -1.27 19.85
C PRO A 146 -23.13 -1.06 18.33
N CYS A 147 -22.04 -1.44 17.68
CA CYS A 147 -21.91 -1.55 16.23
C CYS A 147 -23.17 -2.19 15.65
N MET A 148 -23.85 -1.49 14.74
CA MET A 148 -24.97 -2.07 14.02
C MET A 148 -24.48 -3.24 13.18
N GLU A 149 -24.94 -4.43 13.54
CA GLU A 149 -25.07 -5.56 12.64
C GLU A 149 -25.95 -5.16 11.44
N GLU A 150 -25.65 -5.78 10.31
CA GLU A 150 -26.28 -5.61 9.00
C GLU A 150 -27.82 -5.52 9.03
N ALA A 151 -28.34 -4.69 8.12
CA ALA A 151 -29.59 -4.91 7.40
C ALA A 151 -29.45 -4.38 5.97
#